data_AF-A0A925X7V8-F1
#
_entry.id   AF-A0A925X7V8-F1
#
_cell.length_a   1.000
_cell.length_b   1.000
_cell.length_c   1.000
_cell.angle_alpha   90.00
_cell.angle_beta   90.00
_cell.angle_gamma   90.00
#
_symmetry.space_group_name_H-M   'P 1'
#
loop_
_entity.id
_entity.type
_entity.pdbx_description
1 polymer ?
#
loop_
_entity_poly.entity_id
_entity_poly.type
_entity_poly.pdbx_seq_one_letter_code
_entity_poly.pdbx_strand_id
1 'polypeptide(L)'
;MLLTYFIRYWTFVGYWGVKPEMPEAEQKNIILCNQINWMLININLVYLVTDFIWVGSIWRSLTTIAIISFAGLCLWLTYHHITFFPRLMSAFAYSSFVFSYGIVNKFLIGTPLLIHYLSPRIPLIMFVFFPFMFLNFRKEKMAFFTTFIINVSYVLFYDPIHYLLGINMEKFGLHLDYYHVFTVNSITFLINISTGFAFLQQVNYSYEQKNRKLTKELIRKNNEIADQNMELLVQGEEITSLNQQLRSLLEFKDEKLNQKSQQVREYAFMNAHTLRSPIATILGLHQLLNLVEDEHEKEMILQKLKESVENLDKTVRKIQNVVAEDKKN
;
A
#
# COMPACT_ATOMS: atom_id res chain seq x y z
N MET A 1 2.32 -30.62 -0.54
CA MET A 1 0.84 -30.49 -0.43
C MET A 1 0.37 -30.36 1.01
N LEU A 2 0.69 -31.31 1.92
CA LEU A 2 0.32 -31.24 3.35
C LEU A 2 0.81 -29.98 4.08
N LEU A 3 2.06 -29.56 3.83
CA LEU A 3 2.63 -28.34 4.42
C LEU A 3 1.85 -27.08 4.04
N THR A 4 1.38 -27.00 2.79
CA THR A 4 0.62 -25.85 2.29
C THR A 4 -0.76 -25.77 2.94
N TYR A 5 -1.43 -26.90 3.14
CA TYR A 5 -2.69 -26.96 3.88
C TYR A 5 -2.51 -26.60 5.35
N PHE A 6 -1.45 -27.08 5.99
CA PHE A 6 -1.09 -26.73 7.36
C PHE A 6 -0.89 -25.22 7.52
N ILE A 7 -0.07 -24.60 6.66
CA ILE A 7 0.19 -23.16 6.70
C ILE A 7 -1.10 -22.36 6.49
N ARG A 8 -1.97 -22.78 5.57
CA ARG A 8 -3.25 -22.11 5.31
C ARG A 8 -4.22 -22.21 6.50
N TYR A 9 -4.27 -23.35 7.17
CA TYR A 9 -5.11 -23.52 8.36
C TYR A 9 -4.55 -22.76 9.56
N TRP A 10 -3.22 -22.78 9.74
CA TRP A 10 -2.50 -22.00 10.73
C TRP A 10 -2.77 -20.50 10.62
N THR A 11 -2.72 -19.95 9.40
CA THR A 11 -3.05 -18.55 9.18
C THR A 11 -4.52 -18.28 9.45
N PHE A 12 -5.42 -19.13 8.93
CA PHE A 12 -6.86 -18.97 9.12
C PHE A 12 -7.27 -18.91 10.59
N VAL A 13 -6.83 -19.86 11.42
CA VAL A 13 -7.11 -19.87 12.87
C VAL A 13 -6.44 -18.69 13.57
N GLY A 14 -5.24 -18.30 13.12
CA GLY A 14 -4.53 -17.14 13.63
C GLY A 14 -5.36 -15.86 13.58
N TYR A 15 -6.07 -15.62 12.48
CA TYR A 15 -6.85 -14.40 12.27
C TYR A 15 -8.24 -14.41 12.95
N TRP A 16 -8.62 -15.44 13.69
CA TRP A 16 -9.88 -15.43 14.44
C TRP A 16 -9.92 -14.27 15.43
N GLY A 17 -11.05 -13.56 15.48
CA GLY A 17 -11.26 -12.42 16.38
C GLY A 17 -10.52 -11.12 16.00
N VAL A 18 -9.71 -11.12 14.93
CA VAL A 18 -8.96 -9.94 14.48
C VAL A 18 -9.86 -9.04 13.62
N LYS A 19 -9.89 -7.73 13.91
CA LYS A 19 -10.60 -6.74 13.10
C LYS A 19 -9.63 -5.75 12.45
N PRO A 20 -9.88 -5.30 11.19
CA PRO A 20 -8.99 -4.37 10.49
C PRO A 20 -8.79 -3.03 11.19
N GLU A 21 -9.79 -2.56 11.95
CA GLU A 21 -9.75 -1.27 12.65
C GLU A 21 -8.89 -1.31 13.92
N MET A 22 -8.51 -2.50 14.39
CA MET A 22 -7.69 -2.64 15.59
C MET A 22 -6.26 -2.12 15.33
N PRO A 23 -5.56 -1.58 16.36
CA PRO A 23 -4.15 -1.25 16.24
C PRO A 23 -3.32 -2.48 15.84
N GLU A 24 -2.36 -2.32 14.93
CA GLU A 24 -1.51 -3.42 14.43
C GLU A 24 -0.87 -4.26 15.55
N ALA A 25 -0.39 -3.62 16.63
CA ALA A 25 0.19 -4.32 17.78
C ALA A 25 -0.82 -5.24 18.50
N GLU A 26 -2.10 -4.85 18.52
CA GLU A 26 -3.17 -5.64 19.13
C GLU A 26 -3.57 -6.81 18.22
N GLN A 27 -3.66 -6.57 16.91
CA GLN A 27 -3.86 -7.63 15.91
C GLN A 27 -2.75 -8.68 16.01
N LYS A 28 -1.49 -8.25 16.07
CA LYS A 28 -0.33 -9.13 16.22
C LYS A 28 -0.42 -10.00 17.48
N ASN A 29 -0.76 -9.41 18.63
CA ASN A 29 -0.88 -10.14 19.89
C ASN A 29 -1.99 -11.19 19.86
N ILE A 30 -3.14 -10.87 19.22
CA ILE A 30 -4.25 -11.81 19.03
C ILE A 30 -3.82 -12.97 18.13
N ILE A 31 -3.20 -12.66 16.99
CA ILE A 31 -2.71 -13.66 16.03
C ILE A 31 -1.73 -14.62 16.70
N LEU A 32 -0.74 -14.09 17.43
CA LEU A 32 0.24 -14.90 18.14
C LEU A 32 -0.40 -15.78 19.21
N CYS A 33 -1.38 -15.26 19.97
CA CYS A 33 -2.11 -16.03 20.96
C CYS A 33 -2.85 -17.22 20.33
N ASN A 34 -3.58 -16.98 19.25
CA ASN A 34 -4.32 -18.02 18.54
C ASN A 34 -3.37 -19.07 17.95
N GLN A 35 -2.29 -18.62 17.29
CA GLN A 35 -1.30 -19.51 16.71
C GLN A 35 -0.63 -20.41 17.76
N ILE A 36 -0.27 -19.86 18.91
CA ILE A 36 0.37 -20.63 19.98
C ILE A 36 -0.62 -21.59 20.64
N ASN A 37 -1.85 -21.17 20.91
CA ASN A 37 -2.88 -22.07 21.42
C ASN A 37 -3.16 -23.22 20.45
N TRP A 38 -3.23 -22.94 19.15
CA TRP A 38 -3.38 -23.97 18.13
C TRP A 38 -2.17 -24.92 18.08
N MET A 39 -0.95 -24.39 18.18
CA MET A 39 0.27 -25.20 18.24
C MET A 39 0.29 -26.10 19.47
N LEU A 40 -0.10 -25.56 20.63
CA LEU A 40 -0.20 -26.31 21.88
C LEU A 40 -1.20 -27.45 21.76
N ILE A 41 -2.36 -27.24 21.14
CA ILE A 41 -3.33 -28.32 20.88
C ILE A 41 -2.67 -29.44 20.08
N ASN A 42 -2.03 -29.11 18.95
CA ASN A 42 -1.47 -30.14 18.06
C ASN A 42 -0.29 -30.90 18.70
N ILE A 43 0.65 -30.19 19.34
CA ILE A 43 1.79 -30.82 20.02
C ILE A 43 1.31 -31.71 21.17
N ASN A 44 0.38 -31.22 21.99
CA ASN A 44 -0.14 -32.00 23.11
C ASN A 44 -1.03 -33.15 22.65
N LEU A 45 -1.71 -33.05 21.50
CA LEU A 45 -2.47 -34.15 20.93
C LEU A 45 -1.53 -35.29 20.49
N VAL A 46 -0.41 -34.97 19.83
CA VAL A 46 0.63 -35.96 19.50
C VAL A 46 1.19 -36.59 20.78
N TYR A 47 1.51 -35.78 21.78
CA TYR A 47 1.99 -36.26 23.07
C TYR A 47 0.97 -37.20 23.75
N LEU A 48 -0.31 -36.83 23.78
CA LEU A 48 -1.40 -37.63 24.33
C LEU A 48 -1.52 -39.00 23.64
N VAL A 49 -1.46 -39.03 22.30
CA VAL A 49 -1.51 -40.28 21.53
C VAL A 49 -0.30 -41.15 21.85
N THR A 50 0.90 -40.56 21.92
CA THR A 50 2.11 -41.32 22.29
C THR A 50 2.04 -41.85 23.72
N ASP A 51 1.66 -41.03 24.70
CA ASP A 51 1.56 -41.46 26.10
C ASP A 51 0.51 -42.58 26.25
N PHE A 52 -0.61 -42.49 25.51
CA PHE A 52 -1.63 -43.53 25.50
C PHE A 52 -1.13 -44.86 24.90
N ILE A 53 -0.37 -44.83 23.80
CA ILE A 53 0.19 -46.04 23.16
C ILE A 53 1.24 -46.71 24.06
N TRP A 54 2.10 -45.92 24.70
CA TRP A 54 3.25 -46.46 25.46
C TRP A 54 2.91 -46.83 26.91
N VAL A 55 2.06 -46.06 27.58
CA VAL A 55 1.80 -46.19 29.02
C VAL A 55 0.39 -46.73 29.30
N GLY A 56 -0.59 -46.43 28.44
CA GLY A 56 -1.96 -46.93 28.56
C GLY A 56 -2.77 -46.36 29.73
N SER A 57 -2.27 -45.36 30.46
CA SER A 57 -2.95 -44.78 31.62
C SER A 57 -3.45 -43.36 31.36
N ILE A 58 -4.77 -43.18 31.39
CA ILE A 58 -5.41 -41.88 31.16
C ILE A 58 -5.12 -40.86 32.28
N TRP A 59 -4.88 -41.36 33.50
CA TRP A 59 -4.66 -40.52 34.69
C TRP A 59 -3.37 -39.71 34.60
N ARG A 60 -2.33 -40.26 33.96
CA ARG A 60 -1.05 -39.57 33.75
C ARG A 60 -1.16 -38.45 32.72
N SER A 61 -2.13 -38.56 31.82
CA SER A 61 -2.39 -37.64 30.71
C SER A 61 -3.44 -36.55 31.03
N LEU A 62 -3.95 -36.50 32.27
CA LEU A 62 -4.98 -35.54 32.68
C LEU A 62 -4.57 -34.08 32.43
N THR A 63 -3.30 -33.74 32.68
CA THR A 63 -2.78 -32.38 32.48
C THR A 63 -2.63 -32.01 31.02
N THR A 64 -2.26 -32.98 30.18
CA THR A 64 -2.25 -32.81 28.72
C THR A 64 -3.66 -32.54 28.20
N ILE A 65 -4.65 -33.29 28.68
CA ILE A 65 -6.06 -33.08 28.33
C ILE A 65 -6.52 -31.69 28.79
N ALA A 66 -6.19 -31.29 30.02
CA ALA A 66 -6.53 -29.96 30.53
C ALA A 66 -5.92 -28.83 29.69
N ILE A 67 -4.66 -28.97 29.27
CA ILE A 67 -3.98 -28.01 28.38
C ILE A 67 -4.70 -27.92 27.02
N ILE A 68 -5.04 -29.06 26.41
CA ILE A 68 -5.76 -29.09 25.12
C ILE A 68 -7.14 -28.45 25.25
N SER A 69 -7.92 -28.83 26.27
CA SER A 69 -9.26 -28.28 26.50
C SER A 69 -9.22 -26.78 26.75
N PHE A 70 -8.26 -26.32 27.54
CA PHE A 70 -8.08 -24.90 27.83
C PHE A 70 -7.64 -24.10 26.60
N ALA A 71 -6.71 -24.64 25.80
CA ALA A 71 -6.29 -24.01 24.54
C ALA A 71 -7.45 -23.92 23.55
N GLY A 72 -8.27 -24.97 23.45
CA GLY A 72 -9.48 -24.99 22.63
C GLY A 72 -10.51 -23.96 23.09
N LEU A 73 -10.73 -23.83 24.41
CA LEU A 73 -11.60 -22.80 24.99
C LEU A 73 -11.10 -21.40 24.67
N CYS A 74 -9.79 -21.15 24.75
CA CYS A 74 -9.20 -19.86 24.40
C CYS A 74 -9.46 -19.50 22.93
N LEU A 75 -9.26 -20.45 22.00
CA LEU A 75 -9.56 -20.24 20.58
C LEU A 75 -11.05 -19.99 20.33
N TRP A 76 -11.93 -20.73 21.00
CA TRP A 76 -13.37 -20.56 20.91
C TRP A 76 -13.82 -19.17 21.41
N LEU A 77 -13.25 -18.69 22.51
CA LEU A 77 -13.52 -17.34 23.02
C LEU A 77 -13.03 -16.26 22.06
N THR A 78 -11.84 -16.42 21.47
CA THR A 78 -11.33 -15.47 20.48
C THR A 78 -12.20 -15.47 19.21
N TYR A 79 -12.72 -16.63 18.80
CA TYR A 79 -13.67 -16.74 17.68
C TYR A 79 -14.94 -15.92 17.94
N HIS A 80 -15.45 -15.89 19.18
CA HIS A 80 -16.57 -15.03 19.61
C HIS A 80 -16.16 -13.57 19.90
N HIS A 81 -15.04 -13.11 19.36
CA HIS A 81 -14.53 -11.74 19.49
C HIS A 81 -14.16 -11.29 20.92
N ILE A 82 -14.05 -12.22 21.87
CA ILE A 82 -13.52 -11.92 23.22
C ILE A 82 -12.00 -12.07 23.15
N THR A 83 -11.27 -10.96 22.96
CA THR A 83 -9.83 -11.00 22.63
C THR A 83 -8.90 -10.79 23.82
N PHE A 84 -9.34 -10.06 24.86
CA PHE A 84 -8.50 -9.77 26.02
C PHE A 84 -8.38 -10.96 26.97
N PHE A 85 -9.51 -11.59 27.32
CA PHE A 85 -9.56 -12.64 28.32
C PHE A 85 -8.75 -13.90 27.94
N PRO A 86 -8.83 -14.43 26.70
CA PRO A 86 -7.99 -15.56 26.28
C PRO A 86 -6.50 -15.23 26.35
N ARG A 87 -6.08 -14.03 25.92
CA ARG A 87 -4.68 -13.59 26.01
C ARG A 87 -4.20 -13.54 27.45
N LEU A 88 -5.02 -13.00 28.36
CA LEU A 88 -4.71 -12.94 29.79
C LEU A 88 -4.57 -14.34 30.39
N MET A 89 -5.55 -15.22 30.13
CA MET A 89 -5.54 -16.57 30.68
C MET A 89 -4.39 -17.41 30.11
N SER A 90 -4.15 -17.37 28.79
CA SER A 90 -3.02 -18.04 28.15
C SER A 90 -1.67 -17.55 28.68
N ALA A 91 -1.56 -16.33 29.20
CA ALA A 91 -0.30 -15.79 29.71
C ALA A 91 0.18 -16.45 31.03
N PHE A 92 -0.70 -17.09 31.82
CA PHE A 92 -0.30 -17.73 33.09
C PHE A 92 -0.93 -19.11 33.34
N ALA A 93 -2.02 -19.48 32.65
CA ALA A 93 -2.69 -20.75 32.91
C ALA A 93 -1.80 -21.97 32.60
N TYR A 94 -1.00 -21.89 31.53
CA TYR A 94 -0.10 -22.99 31.15
C TYR A 94 1.01 -23.25 32.18
N SER A 95 1.62 -22.19 32.72
CA SER A 95 2.58 -22.34 33.82
C SER A 95 1.90 -22.87 35.08
N SER A 96 0.68 -22.43 35.37
CA SER A 96 -0.12 -22.95 36.48
C SER A 96 -0.37 -24.46 36.33
N PHE A 97 -0.77 -24.93 35.14
CA PHE A 97 -0.99 -26.36 34.90
C PHE A 97 0.28 -27.18 35.08
N VAL A 98 1.42 -26.72 34.56
CA VAL A 98 2.71 -27.41 34.72
C VAL A 98 3.18 -27.41 36.17
N PHE A 99 3.00 -26.30 36.87
CA PHE A 99 3.33 -26.19 38.29
C PHE A 99 2.48 -27.13 39.14
N SER A 100 1.16 -27.12 38.94
CA SER A 100 0.22 -28.03 39.60
C SER A 100 0.51 -29.49 39.25
N TYR A 101 0.89 -29.80 38.01
CA TYR A 101 1.31 -31.15 37.62
C TYR A 101 2.49 -31.65 38.46
N GLY A 102 3.52 -30.82 38.64
CA GLY A 102 4.69 -31.18 39.46
C GLY A 102 4.29 -31.55 40.90
N ILE A 103 3.35 -30.80 41.48
CA ILE A 103 2.84 -31.05 42.84
C ILE A 103 1.93 -32.28 42.89
N VAL A 104 0.98 -32.43 41.96
CA VAL A 104 0.00 -33.53 41.98
C VAL A 104 0.68 -34.88 41.71
N ASN A 105 1.64 -34.90 40.77
CA ASN A 105 2.34 -36.12 40.41
C ASN A 105 3.10 -36.74 41.60
N LYS A 106 3.53 -35.92 42.56
CA LYS A 106 4.08 -36.37 43.84
C LYS A 106 3.09 -37.24 44.64
N PHE A 107 1.84 -36.81 44.74
CA PHE A 107 0.84 -37.51 45.56
C PHE A 107 0.38 -38.81 44.91
N LEU A 108 0.45 -38.89 43.58
CA LEU A 108 0.04 -40.06 42.80
C LEU A 108 1.14 -41.11 42.67
N ILE A 109 2.40 -40.70 42.51
CA ILE A 109 3.54 -41.60 42.21
C ILE A 109 4.54 -41.51 43.36
N GLY A 110 4.41 -42.41 44.35
CA GLY A 110 5.06 -42.31 45.67
C GLY A 110 6.58 -42.09 45.68
N THR A 111 7.36 -42.69 44.77
CA THR A 111 8.79 -42.38 44.60
C THR A 111 9.00 -41.65 43.28
N PRO A 112 9.13 -40.31 43.29
CA PRO A 112 9.34 -39.57 42.06
C PRO A 112 10.69 -39.95 41.45
N LEU A 113 10.75 -40.31 40.18
CA LEU A 113 12.03 -40.37 39.48
C LEU A 113 12.62 -38.94 39.38
N LEU A 114 13.95 -38.79 39.40
CA LEU A 114 14.62 -37.49 39.26
C LEU A 114 14.13 -36.69 38.03
N ILE A 115 13.81 -37.39 36.94
CA ILE A 115 13.30 -36.76 35.71
C ILE A 115 11.95 -36.06 35.93
N HIS A 116 11.08 -36.60 36.79
CA HIS A 116 9.76 -36.00 37.07
C HIS A 116 9.86 -34.75 37.93
N TYR A 117 10.94 -34.63 38.70
CA TYR A 117 11.23 -33.44 39.48
C TYR A 117 11.82 -32.32 38.61
N LEU A 118 12.74 -32.65 37.71
CA LEU A 118 13.47 -31.67 36.89
C LEU A 118 12.70 -31.24 35.63
N SER A 119 11.98 -32.16 34.98
CA SER A 119 11.33 -31.93 33.69
C SER A 119 10.36 -30.75 33.66
N PRO A 120 9.49 -30.52 34.68
CA PRO A 120 8.55 -29.39 34.68
C PRO A 120 9.22 -28.01 34.69
N ARG A 121 10.49 -27.90 35.10
CA ARG A 121 11.18 -26.60 35.17
C ARG A 121 11.41 -25.96 33.81
N ILE A 122 11.73 -26.77 32.80
CA ILE A 122 12.00 -26.28 31.44
C ILE A 122 10.78 -25.53 30.87
N PRO A 123 9.57 -26.13 30.83
CA PRO A 123 8.38 -25.41 30.38
C PRO A 123 8.01 -24.23 31.29
N LEU A 124 8.23 -24.30 32.62
CA LEU A 124 8.00 -23.14 33.50
C LEU A 124 8.86 -21.93 33.11
N ILE A 125 10.15 -22.15 32.82
CA ILE A 125 11.05 -21.09 32.35
C ILE A 125 10.58 -20.58 30.98
N MET A 126 10.14 -21.45 30.08
CA MET A 126 9.59 -21.04 28.77
C MET A 126 8.29 -20.22 28.92
N PHE A 127 7.43 -20.50 29.89
CA PHE A 127 6.17 -19.75 30.02
C PHE A 127 6.33 -18.34 30.59
N VAL A 128 7.50 -17.99 31.13
CA VAL A 128 7.83 -16.61 31.52
C VAL A 128 7.78 -15.65 30.32
N PHE A 129 7.96 -16.16 29.09
CA PHE A 129 7.83 -15.37 27.86
C PHE A 129 6.39 -15.01 27.49
N PHE A 130 5.41 -15.76 27.94
CA PHE A 130 4.03 -15.66 27.43
C PHE A 130 3.37 -14.29 27.69
N PRO A 131 3.54 -13.66 28.87
CA PRO A 131 3.09 -12.29 29.10
C PRO A 131 3.64 -11.30 28.07
N PHE A 132 4.91 -11.44 27.67
CA PHE A 132 5.51 -10.55 26.67
C PHE A 132 5.02 -10.81 25.25
N MET A 133 4.51 -12.00 24.96
CA MET A 133 4.01 -12.33 23.63
C MET A 133 2.54 -11.95 23.44
N PHE A 134 1.72 -12.09 24.48
CA PHE A 134 0.28 -11.93 24.38
C PHE A 134 -0.24 -10.58 24.87
N LEU A 135 0.48 -9.93 25.79
CA LEU A 135 0.01 -8.70 26.43
C LEU A 135 0.78 -7.48 25.91
N ASN A 136 0.07 -6.38 25.75
CA ASN A 136 0.65 -5.13 25.32
C ASN A 136 1.25 -4.39 26.52
N PHE A 137 2.58 -4.28 26.57
CA PHE A 137 3.29 -3.63 27.68
C PHE A 137 2.84 -2.18 27.95
N ARG A 138 2.32 -1.44 26.96
CA ARG A 138 1.91 -0.04 27.17
C ARG A 138 0.46 0.11 27.61
N LYS A 139 -0.45 -0.65 27.02
CA LYS A 139 -1.89 -0.58 27.33
C LYS A 139 -2.27 -1.44 28.54
N GLU A 140 -1.69 -2.63 28.66
CA GLU A 140 -2.11 -3.69 29.58
C GLU A 140 -1.07 -3.88 30.71
N LYS A 141 -0.45 -2.80 31.18
CA LYS A 141 0.66 -2.81 32.15
C LYS A 141 0.40 -3.67 33.38
N MET A 142 -0.76 -3.47 34.02
CA MET A 142 -1.10 -4.20 35.24
C MET A 142 -1.20 -5.70 34.98
N ALA A 143 -1.95 -6.10 33.96
CA ALA A 143 -2.09 -7.50 33.54
C ALA A 143 -0.74 -8.14 33.17
N PHE A 144 0.13 -7.37 32.50
CA PHE A 144 1.47 -7.81 32.15
C PHE A 144 2.31 -8.09 33.40
N PHE A 145 2.43 -7.12 34.32
CA PHE A 145 3.26 -7.29 35.51
C PHE A 145 2.71 -8.38 36.44
N THR A 146 1.39 -8.48 36.60
CA THR A 146 0.81 -9.53 37.44
C THR A 146 1.10 -10.93 36.89
N THR A 147 0.86 -11.17 35.60
CA THR A 147 1.13 -12.47 34.98
C THR A 147 2.63 -12.78 34.93
N PHE A 148 3.48 -11.79 34.68
CA PHE A 148 4.94 -11.96 34.72
C PHE A 148 5.44 -12.33 36.12
N ILE A 149 4.99 -11.62 37.17
CA ILE A 149 5.36 -11.92 38.55
C ILE A 149 4.86 -13.31 38.95
N ILE A 150 3.64 -13.69 38.57
CA ILE A 150 3.10 -15.04 38.82
C ILE A 150 4.01 -16.10 38.18
N ASN A 151 4.37 -15.95 36.90
CA ASN A 151 5.24 -16.90 36.21
C ASN A 151 6.63 -17.00 36.85
N VAL A 152 7.24 -15.86 37.19
CA VAL A 152 8.54 -15.84 37.89
C VAL A 152 8.43 -16.49 39.27
N SER A 153 7.33 -16.25 39.99
CA SER A 153 7.09 -16.88 41.29
C SER A 153 7.00 -18.40 41.19
N TYR A 154 6.38 -18.95 40.14
CA TYR A 154 6.35 -20.40 39.93
C TYR A 154 7.75 -20.99 39.74
N VAL A 155 8.64 -20.28 39.04
CA VAL A 155 10.02 -20.76 38.84
C VAL A 155 10.83 -20.67 40.14
N LEU A 156 10.75 -19.54 40.86
CA LEU A 156 11.52 -19.32 42.09
C LEU A 156 11.06 -20.19 43.25
N PHE A 157 9.74 -20.35 43.42
CA PHE A 157 9.17 -21.12 44.53
C PHE A 157 8.96 -22.60 44.20
N TYR A 158 9.27 -23.05 42.98
CA TYR A 158 9.19 -24.47 42.62
C TYR A 158 9.92 -25.34 43.65
N ASP A 159 11.18 -25.03 43.90
CA ASP A 159 12.02 -25.81 44.79
C ASP A 159 11.64 -25.70 46.28
N PRO A 160 11.48 -24.48 46.85
CA PRO A 160 11.00 -24.33 48.22
C PRO A 160 9.68 -25.07 48.49
N ILE A 161 8.74 -25.04 47.55
CA ILE A 161 7.44 -25.70 47.72
C ILE A 161 7.60 -27.22 47.69
N HIS A 162 8.40 -27.76 46.78
CA HIS A 162 8.67 -29.21 46.76
C HIS A 162 9.47 -29.67 48.00
N TYR A 163 10.38 -28.83 48.51
CA TYR A 163 11.11 -29.08 49.74
C TYR A 163 10.20 -29.09 50.96
N LEU A 164 9.30 -28.11 51.11
CA LEU A 164 8.27 -28.09 52.16
C LEU A 164 7.35 -29.32 52.09
N LEU A 165 7.13 -29.82 50.88
CA LEU A 165 6.40 -31.05 50.62
C LEU A 165 7.25 -32.32 50.89
N GLY A 166 8.48 -32.20 51.39
CA GLY A 166 9.33 -33.33 51.77
C GLY A 166 10.03 -34.01 50.61
N ILE A 167 10.12 -33.36 49.44
CA ILE A 167 10.98 -33.78 48.33
C ILE A 167 12.26 -32.95 48.40
N ASN A 168 13.34 -33.57 48.88
CA ASN A 168 14.68 -33.02 48.81
C ASN A 168 15.50 -33.76 47.75
N MET A 169 16.40 -33.03 47.09
CA MET A 169 17.34 -33.60 46.10
C MET A 169 18.21 -34.71 46.69
N GLU A 170 18.43 -34.69 48.00
CA GLU A 170 19.21 -35.71 48.73
C GLU A 170 18.57 -37.09 48.68
N LYS A 171 17.24 -37.20 48.59
CA LYS A 171 16.54 -38.49 48.37
C LYS A 171 16.90 -39.13 47.04
N PHE A 172 17.42 -38.36 46.09
CA PHE A 172 17.89 -38.83 44.79
C PHE A 172 19.40 -39.06 44.75
N GLY A 173 20.10 -39.00 45.90
CA GLY A 173 21.54 -39.17 45.97
C GLY A 173 22.34 -37.97 45.44
N LEU A 174 21.70 -36.81 45.23
CA LEU A 174 22.37 -35.59 44.81
C LEU A 174 22.75 -34.75 46.04
N HIS A 175 24.02 -34.37 46.13
CA HIS A 175 24.51 -33.47 47.18
C HIS A 175 23.91 -32.05 47.05
N LEU A 176 23.84 -31.33 48.16
CA LEU A 176 23.34 -29.95 48.27
C LEU A 176 23.99 -28.97 47.28
N ASP A 177 25.24 -29.21 46.88
CA ASP A 177 25.95 -28.37 45.89
C ASP A 177 25.22 -28.31 44.53
N TYR A 178 24.59 -29.41 44.11
CA TYR A 178 23.84 -29.44 42.86
C TYR A 178 22.57 -28.58 42.92
N TYR A 179 21.94 -28.47 44.10
CA TYR A 179 20.73 -27.65 44.28
C TYR A 179 21.01 -26.16 44.01
N HIS A 180 22.12 -25.65 44.56
CA HIS A 180 22.55 -24.27 44.34
C HIS A 180 22.83 -24.02 42.86
N VAL A 181 23.52 -24.93 42.18
CA VAL A 181 23.81 -24.83 40.74
C VAL A 181 22.52 -24.74 39.91
N PHE A 182 21.52 -25.59 40.18
CA PHE A 182 20.24 -25.55 39.45
C PHE A 182 19.45 -24.25 39.68
N THR A 183 19.46 -23.74 40.92
CA THR A 183 18.77 -22.48 41.26
C THR A 183 19.43 -21.30 40.56
N VAL A 184 20.77 -21.20 40.64
CA VAL A 184 21.55 -20.15 39.98
C VAL A 184 21.39 -20.21 38.46
N ASN A 185 21.41 -21.41 37.86
CA ASN A 185 21.17 -21.58 36.43
C ASN A 185 19.76 -21.12 36.05
N SER A 186 18.74 -21.47 36.84
CA SER A 186 17.35 -21.05 36.57
C SER A 186 17.21 -19.53 36.60
N ILE A 187 17.78 -18.87 37.62
CA ILE A 187 17.81 -17.39 37.71
C ILE A 187 18.57 -16.78 36.53
N THR A 188 19.72 -17.34 36.18
CA THR A 188 20.52 -16.86 35.05
C THR A 188 19.76 -16.98 33.73
N PHE A 189 19.06 -18.10 33.50
CA PHE A 189 18.18 -18.25 32.34
C PHE A 189 17.07 -17.20 32.35
N LEU A 190 16.36 -17.01 33.48
CA LEU A 190 15.32 -15.99 33.60
C LEU A 190 15.81 -14.59 33.24
N ILE A 191 16.99 -14.20 33.72
CA ILE A 191 17.58 -12.88 33.42
C ILE A 191 17.91 -12.75 31.94
N ASN A 192 18.60 -13.74 31.34
CA ASN A 192 18.98 -13.71 29.92
C ASN A 192 17.74 -13.66 29.02
N ILE A 193 16.75 -14.50 29.32
CA ILE A 193 15.46 -14.59 28.63
C ILE A 193 14.70 -13.27 28.72
N SER A 194 14.52 -12.74 29.93
CA SER A 194 13.74 -11.51 30.15
C SER A 194 14.43 -10.31 29.49
N THR A 195 15.75 -10.21 29.58
CA THR A 195 16.53 -9.13 28.97
C THR A 195 16.50 -9.21 27.45
N GLY A 196 16.73 -10.40 26.88
CA GLY A 196 16.68 -10.61 25.43
C GLY A 196 15.30 -10.30 24.84
N PHE A 197 14.23 -10.70 25.54
CA PHE A 197 12.87 -10.42 25.08
C PHE A 197 12.49 -8.94 25.23
N ALA A 198 12.89 -8.29 26.33
CA ALA A 198 12.71 -6.85 26.50
C ALA A 198 13.40 -6.05 25.38
N PHE A 199 14.63 -6.44 25.03
CA PHE A 199 15.36 -5.87 23.89
C PHE A 199 14.60 -6.09 22.57
N LEU A 200 14.12 -7.32 22.30
CA LEU A 200 13.35 -7.62 21.10
C LEU A 200 12.06 -6.79 21.01
N GLN A 201 11.34 -6.61 22.13
CA GLN A 201 10.17 -5.73 22.18
C GLN A 201 10.53 -4.28 21.86
N GLN A 202 11.63 -3.77 22.42
CA GLN A 202 12.09 -2.40 22.14
C GLN A 202 12.45 -2.20 20.67
N VAL A 203 13.13 -3.17 20.06
CA VAL A 203 13.48 -3.17 18.64
C VAL A 203 12.23 -3.21 17.77
N ASN A 204 11.30 -4.14 18.05
CA ASN A 204 10.03 -4.24 17.34
C ASN A 204 9.23 -2.93 17.39
N TYR A 205 9.14 -2.32 18.56
CA TYR A 205 8.46 -1.04 18.71
C TYR A 205 9.09 0.07 17.87
N SER A 206 10.43 0.11 17.80
CA SER A 206 11.15 1.07 16.97
C SER A 206 10.87 0.87 15.48
N TYR A 207 10.76 -0.39 15.03
CA TYR A 207 10.38 -0.73 13.66
C TYR A 207 8.92 -0.35 13.35
N GLU A 208 7.99 -0.59 14.27
CA GLU A 208 6.59 -0.18 14.11
C GLU A 208 6.47 1.34 13.92
N GLN A 209 7.25 2.14 14.68
CA GLN A 209 7.26 3.59 14.52
C GLN A 209 7.81 4.03 13.16
N LYS A 210 8.88 3.39 12.68
CA LYS A 210 9.45 3.66 11.35
C LYS A 210 8.45 3.32 10.24
N ASN A 211 7.82 2.15 10.32
CA ASN A 211 6.80 1.73 9.35
C ASN A 211 5.63 2.72 9.31
N ARG A 212 5.12 3.15 10.47
CA ARG A 212 4.05 4.16 10.52
C ARG A 212 4.43 5.48 9.86
N LYS A 213 5.67 5.94 10.05
CA LYS A 213 6.16 7.17 9.39
C LYS A 213 6.22 6.98 7.87
N LEU A 214 6.79 5.86 7.42
CA LEU A 214 6.87 5.53 5.99
C LEU A 214 5.48 5.42 5.34
N THR A 215 4.52 4.77 5.99
CA THR A 215 3.14 4.68 5.48
C THR A 215 2.50 6.06 5.36
N LYS A 216 2.67 6.94 6.35
CA LYS A 216 2.17 8.32 6.28
C LYS A 216 2.82 9.12 5.14
N GLU A 217 4.12 8.97 4.97
CA GLU A 217 4.85 9.63 3.89
C GLU A 217 4.41 9.13 2.51
N LEU A 218 4.20 7.82 2.37
CA LEU A 218 3.69 7.21 1.15
C LEU A 218 2.29 7.73 0.82
N ILE A 219 1.38 7.80 1.79
CA ILE A 219 0.04 8.39 1.60
C ILE A 219 0.15 9.84 1.15
N ARG A 220 1.01 10.64 1.79
CA ARG A 220 1.23 12.04 1.41
C ARG A 220 1.71 12.15 -0.05
N LYS A 221 2.72 11.35 -0.43
CA LYS A 221 3.26 11.33 -1.79
C LYS A 221 2.24 10.87 -2.81
N ASN A 222 1.39 9.90 -2.47
CA ASN A 222 0.33 9.45 -3.35
C ASN A 222 -0.71 10.54 -3.60
N ASN A 223 -1.07 11.31 -2.56
CA ASN A 223 -1.96 12.46 -2.70
C ASN A 223 -1.31 13.57 -3.55
N GLU A 224 -0.03 13.89 -3.31
CA GLU A 224 0.72 14.86 -4.14
C GLU A 224 0.71 14.46 -5.63
N ILE A 225 0.90 13.16 -5.94
CA ILE A 225 0.83 12.65 -7.31
C ILE A 225 -0.58 12.75 -7.89
N ALA A 226 -1.61 12.46 -7.10
CA ALA A 226 -3.00 12.59 -7.53
C ALA A 226 -3.35 14.04 -7.90
N ASP A 227 -2.91 15.01 -7.07
CA ASP A 227 -3.11 16.44 -7.33
C ASP A 227 -2.36 16.88 -8.59
N GLN A 228 -1.10 16.47 -8.76
CA GLN A 228 -0.31 16.74 -9.96
C GLN A 228 -0.93 16.14 -11.23
N ASN A 229 -1.48 14.93 -11.15
CA ASN A 229 -2.17 14.31 -12.27
C ASN A 229 -3.43 15.10 -12.64
N MET A 230 -4.17 15.62 -11.66
CA MET A 230 -5.33 16.47 -11.91
C MET A 230 -4.92 17.78 -12.59
N GLU A 231 -3.83 18.42 -12.14
CA GLU A 231 -3.28 19.61 -12.78
C GLU A 231 -2.85 19.35 -14.24
N LEU A 232 -2.16 18.23 -14.49
CA LEU A 232 -1.75 17.83 -15.85
C LEU A 232 -2.94 17.59 -16.77
N LEU A 233 -4.04 17.02 -16.27
CA LEU A 233 -5.25 16.83 -17.04
C LEU A 233 -5.86 18.17 -17.45
N VAL A 234 -5.96 19.13 -16.51
CA VAL A 234 -6.46 20.49 -16.80
C VAL A 234 -5.58 21.19 -17.83
N GLN A 235 -4.26 21.15 -17.67
CA GLN A 235 -3.32 21.72 -18.65
C GLN A 235 -3.45 21.05 -20.03
N GLY A 236 -3.67 19.74 -20.07
CA GLY A 236 -3.91 19.00 -21.30
C GLY A 236 -5.18 19.43 -22.03
N GLU A 237 -6.27 19.67 -21.30
CA GLU A 237 -7.52 20.22 -21.84
C GLU A 237 -7.34 21.64 -22.38
N GLU A 238 -6.64 22.51 -21.64
CA GLU A 238 -6.33 23.88 -22.08
C GLU A 238 -5.51 23.90 -23.37
N ILE A 239 -4.45 23.10 -23.45
CA ILE A 239 -3.64 22.97 -24.67
C ILE A 239 -4.49 22.47 -25.84
N THR A 240 -5.39 21.52 -25.60
CA THR A 240 -6.28 21.00 -26.64
C THR A 240 -7.23 22.08 -27.15
N SER A 241 -7.82 22.87 -26.24
CA SER A 241 -8.68 24.00 -26.59
C SER A 241 -7.93 25.07 -27.37
N LEU A 242 -6.72 25.45 -26.91
CA LEU A 242 -5.88 26.44 -27.59
C LEU A 242 -5.46 25.97 -28.99
N ASN A 243 -5.11 24.69 -29.14
CA ASN A 243 -4.81 24.09 -30.43
C ASN A 243 -6.01 24.16 -31.39
N GLN A 244 -7.22 23.92 -30.90
CA GLN A 244 -8.44 24.02 -31.71
C GLN A 244 -8.70 25.47 -32.14
N GLN A 245 -8.55 26.42 -31.23
CA GLN A 245 -8.65 27.85 -31.55
C GLN A 245 -7.61 28.26 -32.59
N LEU A 246 -6.35 27.86 -32.42
CA LEU A 246 -5.29 28.17 -33.37
C LEU A 246 -5.56 27.60 -34.76
N ARG A 247 -6.08 26.36 -34.84
CA ARG A 247 -6.49 25.75 -36.12
C ARG A 247 -7.59 26.56 -36.80
N SER A 248 -8.65 26.92 -36.09
CA SER A 248 -9.73 27.74 -36.65
C SER A 248 -9.25 29.10 -37.15
N LEU A 249 -8.31 29.73 -36.43
CA LEU A 249 -7.72 31.01 -36.84
C LEU A 249 -6.84 30.85 -38.09
N LEU A 250 -6.08 29.76 -38.18
CA LEU A 250 -5.29 29.44 -39.36
C LEU A 250 -6.18 29.20 -40.58
N GLU A 251 -7.24 28.41 -40.43
CA GLU A 251 -8.23 28.16 -41.51
C GLU A 251 -8.86 29.47 -41.99
N PHE A 252 -9.29 30.34 -41.07
CA PHE A 252 -9.84 31.66 -41.42
C PHE A 252 -8.81 32.54 -42.16
N LYS A 253 -7.55 32.53 -41.72
CA LYS A 253 -6.48 33.29 -42.38
C LYS A 253 -6.16 32.75 -43.77
N ASP A 254 -6.13 31.43 -43.93
CA ASP A 254 -5.88 30.78 -45.22
C ASP A 254 -7.01 31.08 -46.20
N GLU A 255 -8.27 31.07 -45.75
CA GLU A 255 -9.41 31.48 -46.57
C GLU A 255 -9.28 32.93 -47.02
N LYS A 256 -8.97 33.85 -46.10
CA LYS A 256 -8.78 35.27 -46.40
C LYS A 256 -7.60 35.51 -47.34
N LEU A 257 -6.51 34.76 -47.19
CA LEU A 257 -5.34 34.80 -48.09
C LEU A 257 -5.70 34.31 -49.49
N ASN A 258 -6.47 33.22 -49.59
CA ASN A 258 -6.92 32.67 -50.87
C ASN A 258 -7.84 33.65 -51.61
N GLN A 259 -8.79 34.28 -50.91
CA GLN A 259 -9.64 35.34 -51.46
C GLN A 259 -8.78 36.49 -52.02
N LYS A 260 -7.83 36.98 -51.21
CA LYS A 260 -6.95 38.08 -51.61
C LYS A 260 -6.04 37.70 -52.79
N SER A 261 -5.54 36.47 -52.83
CA SER A 261 -4.76 35.94 -53.94
C SER A 261 -5.59 35.86 -55.23
N GLN A 262 -6.85 35.43 -55.15
CA GLN A 262 -7.76 35.41 -56.30
C GLN A 262 -8.02 36.81 -56.83
N GLN A 263 -8.31 37.78 -55.96
CA GLN A 263 -8.51 39.18 -56.36
C GLN A 263 -7.28 39.76 -57.07
N VAL A 264 -6.07 39.51 -56.56
CA VAL A 264 -4.82 39.95 -57.21
C VAL A 264 -4.67 39.34 -58.60
N ARG A 265 -5.03 38.05 -58.78
CA ARG A 265 -5.02 37.39 -60.10
C ARG A 265 -6.02 38.02 -61.05
N GLU A 266 -7.24 38.28 -60.60
CA GLU A 266 -8.28 38.96 -61.39
C GLU A 266 -7.85 40.37 -61.81
N TYR A 267 -7.24 41.13 -60.90
CA TYR A 267 -6.67 42.44 -61.18
C TYR A 267 -5.55 42.38 -62.22
N ALA A 268 -4.60 41.45 -62.07
CA ALA A 268 -3.52 41.25 -63.02
C ALA A 268 -4.04 40.87 -64.42
N PHE A 269 -5.08 40.03 -64.49
CA PHE A 269 -5.74 39.66 -65.74
C PHE A 269 -6.40 40.87 -66.42
N MET A 270 -7.18 41.66 -65.67
CA MET A 270 -7.82 42.88 -66.17
C MET A 270 -6.79 43.90 -66.70
N ASN A 271 -5.69 44.07 -65.97
CA ASN A 271 -4.59 44.94 -66.41
C ASN A 271 -3.89 44.42 -67.68
N ALA A 272 -3.63 43.12 -67.78
CA ALA A 272 -2.87 42.55 -68.89
C ALA A 272 -3.68 42.46 -70.20
N HIS A 273 -5.00 42.25 -70.14
CA HIS A 273 -5.83 42.02 -71.33
C HIS A 273 -6.80 43.16 -71.62
N THR A 274 -7.54 43.63 -70.62
CA THR A 274 -8.60 44.62 -70.84
C THR A 274 -8.02 46.01 -71.08
N LEU A 275 -6.93 46.36 -70.41
CA LEU A 275 -6.22 47.64 -70.61
C LEU A 275 -5.35 47.64 -71.88
N ARG A 276 -4.73 46.51 -72.20
CA ARG A 276 -3.81 46.40 -73.33
C ARG A 276 -4.50 46.58 -74.68
N SER A 277 -5.73 46.09 -74.84
CA SER A 277 -6.50 46.19 -76.09
C SER A 277 -6.73 47.65 -76.53
N PRO A 278 -7.36 48.53 -75.73
CA PRO A 278 -7.57 49.92 -76.11
C PRO A 278 -6.25 50.69 -76.27
N ILE A 279 -5.22 50.41 -75.45
CA ILE A 279 -3.91 51.06 -75.58
C ILE A 279 -3.25 50.70 -76.93
N ALA A 280 -3.28 49.41 -77.32
CA ALA A 280 -2.74 48.98 -78.61
C ALA A 280 -3.53 49.59 -79.78
N THR A 281 -4.85 49.68 -79.66
CA THR A 281 -5.71 50.33 -80.66
C THR A 281 -5.41 51.83 -80.77
N ILE A 282 -5.27 52.55 -79.65
CA ILE A 282 -4.90 53.97 -79.64
C ILE A 282 -3.52 54.17 -80.27
N LEU A 283 -2.54 53.36 -79.89
CA LEU A 283 -1.18 53.45 -80.44
C LEU A 283 -1.17 53.19 -81.95
N GLY A 284 -1.91 52.19 -82.42
CA GLY A 284 -2.05 51.87 -83.84
C GLY A 284 -2.77 52.96 -84.62
N LEU A 285 -3.89 53.49 -84.11
CA LEU A 285 -4.62 54.60 -84.73
C LEU A 285 -3.78 55.89 -84.78
N HIS A 286 -3.00 56.17 -83.74
CA HIS A 286 -2.05 57.28 -83.73
C HIS A 286 -0.96 57.12 -84.79
N GLN A 287 -0.43 55.90 -84.98
CA GLN A 287 0.53 55.63 -86.06
C GLN A 287 -0.10 55.82 -87.45
N LEU A 288 -1.34 55.35 -87.65
CA LEU A 288 -2.07 55.54 -88.91
C LEU A 288 -2.34 57.02 -89.21
N LEU A 289 -2.68 57.81 -88.20
CA LEU A 289 -2.91 59.25 -88.34
C LEU A 289 -1.69 59.98 -88.93
N ASN A 290 -0.48 59.51 -88.62
CA ASN A 290 0.77 60.10 -89.11
C ASN A 290 1.16 59.66 -90.53
N LEU A 291 0.44 58.69 -91.12
CA LEU A 291 0.75 58.12 -92.44
C LEU A 291 -0.27 58.50 -93.52
N VAL A 292 -1.42 59.07 -93.12
CA VAL A 292 -2.53 59.40 -94.02
C VAL A 292 -2.46 60.87 -94.41
N GLU A 293 -2.50 61.15 -95.72
CA GLU A 293 -2.49 62.51 -96.27
C GLU A 293 -3.91 63.06 -96.55
N ASP A 294 -4.90 62.17 -96.72
CA ASP A 294 -6.30 62.54 -96.96
C ASP A 294 -7.00 63.05 -95.68
N GLU A 295 -7.65 64.20 -95.80
CA GLU A 295 -8.19 64.91 -94.64
C GLU A 295 -9.48 64.27 -94.12
N HIS A 296 -10.27 63.64 -95.00
CA HIS A 296 -11.48 62.93 -94.61
C HIS A 296 -11.14 61.62 -93.86
N GLU A 297 -10.10 60.90 -94.29
CA GLU A 297 -9.60 59.71 -93.56
C GLU A 297 -9.00 60.07 -92.18
N LYS A 298 -8.30 61.20 -92.05
CA LYS A 298 -7.81 61.68 -90.75
C LYS A 298 -8.94 61.94 -89.76
N GLU A 299 -10.03 62.57 -90.21
CA GLU A 299 -11.18 62.86 -89.36
C GLU A 299 -11.85 61.58 -88.86
N MET A 300 -11.93 60.54 -89.71
CA MET A 300 -12.42 59.21 -89.33
C MET A 300 -11.49 58.50 -88.33
N ILE A 301 -10.16 58.60 -88.49
CA ILE A 301 -9.18 58.05 -87.56
C ILE A 301 -9.26 58.76 -86.20
N LEU A 302 -9.39 60.09 -86.19
CA LEU A 302 -9.57 60.88 -84.97
C LEU A 302 -10.85 60.50 -84.22
N GLN A 303 -11.95 60.24 -84.95
CA GLN A 303 -13.19 59.77 -84.34
C GLN A 303 -13.02 58.40 -83.67
N LYS A 304 -12.33 57.44 -84.32
CA LYS A 304 -12.02 56.13 -83.74
C LYS A 304 -11.03 56.18 -82.59
N LEU A 305 -10.08 57.13 -82.63
CA LEU A 305 -9.14 57.37 -81.54
C LEU A 305 -9.89 57.86 -80.30
N LYS A 306 -10.80 58.83 -80.49
CA LYS A 306 -11.67 59.33 -79.42
C LYS A 306 -12.50 58.22 -78.79
N GLU A 307 -13.12 57.37 -79.61
CA GLU A 307 -13.88 56.21 -79.13
C GLU A 307 -13.00 55.22 -78.32
N SER A 308 -11.77 54.99 -78.78
CA SER A 308 -10.81 54.10 -78.10
C SER A 308 -10.33 54.69 -76.77
N VAL A 309 -10.13 56.01 -76.69
CA VAL A 309 -9.81 56.74 -75.44
C VAL A 309 -10.98 56.70 -74.47
N GLU A 310 -12.22 56.87 -74.93
CA GLU A 310 -13.42 56.72 -74.10
C GLU A 310 -13.59 55.30 -73.57
N ASN A 311 -13.29 54.28 -74.39
CA ASN A 311 -13.29 52.88 -73.97
C ASN A 311 -12.16 52.57 -72.97
N LEU A 312 -10.99 53.20 -73.12
CA LEU A 312 -9.91 53.14 -72.13
C LEU A 312 -10.35 53.75 -70.79
N ASP A 313 -10.95 54.93 -70.79
CA ASP A 313 -11.43 55.59 -69.56
C ASP A 313 -12.50 54.74 -68.85
N LYS A 314 -13.45 54.17 -69.60
CA LYS A 314 -14.42 53.21 -69.06
C LYS A 314 -13.76 52.00 -68.42
N THR A 315 -12.72 51.46 -69.07
CA THR A 315 -11.96 50.29 -68.57
C THR A 315 -11.18 50.64 -67.30
N VAL A 316 -10.52 51.80 -67.25
CA VAL A 316 -9.80 52.29 -66.07
C VAL A 316 -10.75 52.51 -64.89
N ARG A 317 -11.92 53.13 -65.12
CA ARG A 317 -12.95 53.30 -64.08
C ARG A 317 -13.47 51.98 -63.56
N LYS A 318 -13.67 50.99 -64.44
CA LYS A 318 -14.08 49.64 -64.04
C LYS A 318 -13.04 48.98 -63.13
N ILE A 319 -11.75 49.11 -63.46
CA ILE A 319 -10.64 48.61 -62.64
C ILE A 319 -10.58 49.34 -61.28
N GLN A 320 -10.72 50.67 -61.28
CA GLN A 320 -10.71 51.47 -60.05
C GLN A 320 -11.87 51.12 -59.11
N ASN A 321 -13.06 50.85 -59.65
CA ASN A 321 -14.22 50.46 -58.86
C ASN A 321 -14.02 49.11 -58.16
N VAL A 322 -13.45 48.11 -58.86
CA VAL A 322 -13.10 46.81 -58.26
C VAL A 322 -12.08 46.97 -57.13
N VAL A 323 -11.12 47.89 -57.25
CA VAL A 323 -10.12 48.19 -56.19
C VAL A 323 -10.71 49.01 -55.04
N ALA A 324 -11.70 49.88 -55.31
CA ALA A 324 -12.30 50.73 -54.29
C ALA A 324 -13.27 49.97 -53.37
N GLU A 325 -13.97 48.95 -53.89
CA GLU A 325 -14.78 48.04 -53.08
C GLU A 325 -13.92 47.26 -52.06
N ASP A 326 -12.65 47.00 -52.37
CA ASP A 326 -11.68 46.31 -51.50
C ASP A 326 -11.22 47.17 -50.30
N LYS A 327 -11.41 48.50 -50.33
CA LYS A 327 -11.07 49.39 -49.20
C LYS A 327 -12.18 49.55 -48.16
N LYS A 328 -13.40 49.06 -48.45
CA LYS A 328 -14.57 49.20 -47.58
C LYS A 328 -14.86 47.97 -46.70
N ASN A 329 -14.22 46.84 -46.98
CA ASN A 329 -14.26 45.60 -46.18
C ASN A 329 -12.91 45.37 -45.50
#